data_AF-A0AAD8YLH3-F1
#
_entry.id   AF-A0AAD8YLH3-F1
#
_cell.length_a   1.000
_cell.length_b   1.000
_cell.length_c   1.000
_cell.angle_alpha   90.00
_cell.angle_beta   90.00
_cell.angle_gamma   90.00
#
_symmetry.space_group_name_H-M   'P 1'
#
loop_
_entity.id
_entity.type
_entity.pdbx_description
1 polymer ?
#
loop_
_entity_poly.entity_id
_entity_poly.type
_entity_poly.pdbx_seq_one_letter_code
_entity_poly.pdbx_strand_id
1 'polypeptide(L)'
;MKTTSSVFSAAILLSAASAARAASDNQCFDFTPMSSVSNYLGATLDYSVADRICCHNHKFAEYRGYLAAPEVDFFGRLDPSVETVFYDSVCGLPLFIAPRGRTFDDFKKESLKHGWPSFRPEEMISENVIIHDDGRMESVCLSHLGHNLPTGGVDRYCIDLVCMAGEPLSAGDERNQILQYMHQEQIINATELNTTSYTSSAEQYSGKTSNATAIIISVAVVGLFLVVVAFVCCEKPGWKRKGDEIQVGSSETSTSIHEDDEENEIY
;
A
#
# COMPACT_ATOMS: atom_id res chain seq x y z
N MET A 1 -18.80 58.87 36.19
CA MET A 1 -17.42 58.43 36.50
C MET A 1 -17.48 57.81 37.90
N LYS A 2 -17.23 56.53 38.19
CA LYS A 2 -16.57 55.37 37.57
C LYS A 2 -17.36 54.12 38.06
N THR A 3 -17.93 53.28 37.19
CA THR A 3 -17.41 51.94 36.78
C THR A 3 -16.59 51.19 37.83
N THR A 4 -17.09 50.03 38.28
CA THR A 4 -16.39 48.72 38.22
C THR A 4 -17.35 47.59 38.56
N SER A 5 -17.75 46.83 37.54
CA SER A 5 -18.42 45.54 37.65
C SER A 5 -17.43 44.44 37.26
N SER A 6 -17.53 43.34 37.99
CA SER A 6 -17.31 41.96 37.56
C SER A 6 -15.93 41.57 37.01
N VAL A 7 -15.22 40.75 37.78
CA VAL A 7 -14.18 39.85 37.28
C VAL A 7 -14.64 38.42 37.56
N PHE A 8 -15.27 37.78 36.59
CA PHE A 8 -15.43 36.33 36.54
C PHE A 8 -15.51 35.90 35.08
N SER A 9 -14.45 35.26 34.59
CA SER A 9 -14.49 34.11 33.68
C SER A 9 -13.09 33.87 33.15
N ALA A 10 -12.37 32.98 33.85
CA ALA A 10 -11.20 32.34 33.30
C ALA A 10 -11.65 31.10 32.50
N ALA A 11 -11.21 31.07 31.26
CA ALA A 11 -10.83 29.89 30.48
C ALA A 11 -11.75 28.65 30.51
N ILE A 12 -12.56 28.51 29.47
CA ILE A 12 -12.88 27.20 28.88
C ILE A 12 -12.36 27.24 27.44
N LEU A 13 -11.10 26.84 27.26
CA LEU A 13 -10.52 26.52 25.96
C LEU A 13 -9.73 25.23 26.14
N LEU A 14 -10.41 24.09 26.14
CA LEU A 14 -9.79 22.79 25.93
C LEU A 14 -10.88 21.75 25.62
N SER A 15 -11.17 21.49 24.34
CA SER A 15 -11.79 20.20 23.91
C SER A 15 -11.95 19.98 22.40
N ALA A 16 -11.41 20.80 21.49
CA ALA A 16 -11.57 20.52 20.05
C ALA A 16 -10.59 19.46 19.49
N ALA A 17 -9.49 19.16 20.19
CA ALA A 17 -8.40 18.32 19.65
C ALA A 17 -8.61 16.80 19.87
N SER A 18 -9.61 16.39 20.67
CA SER A 18 -9.79 14.96 21.02
C SER A 18 -10.77 14.22 20.11
N ALA A 19 -11.64 14.92 19.38
CA ALA A 19 -12.61 14.30 18.47
C ALA A 19 -11.99 13.90 17.11
N ALA A 20 -10.99 14.67 16.63
CA ALA A 20 -10.32 14.38 15.36
C ALA A 20 -9.38 13.15 15.42
N ARG A 21 -9.02 12.69 16.62
CA ARG A 21 -8.09 11.55 16.81
C ARG A 21 -8.78 10.19 16.89
N ALA A 22 -10.12 10.17 16.94
CA ALA A 22 -10.91 8.94 17.02
C ALA A 22 -11.46 8.47 15.66
N ALA A 23 -11.31 9.28 14.60
CA ALA A 23 -11.81 8.97 13.26
C ALA A 23 -10.81 8.20 12.38
N SER A 24 -9.55 8.02 12.80
CA SER A 24 -8.51 7.42 11.94
C SER A 24 -8.45 5.90 11.95
N ASP A 25 -9.19 5.23 12.84
CA ASP A 25 -9.06 3.78 13.05
C ASP A 25 -10.31 2.99 12.59
N ASN A 26 -11.40 3.66 12.22
CA ASN A 26 -12.62 3.00 11.72
C ASN A 26 -12.59 2.93 10.19
N GLN A 27 -11.94 1.89 9.65
CA GLN A 27 -12.10 1.53 8.24
C GLN A 27 -13.54 1.09 7.97
N CYS A 28 -14.00 1.24 6.73
CA CYS A 28 -15.29 0.74 6.27
C CYS A 28 -16.55 1.30 6.97
N PHE A 29 -16.47 2.40 7.74
CA PHE A 29 -17.61 2.99 8.45
C PHE A 29 -18.38 1.98 9.34
N ASP A 30 -17.66 1.07 10.01
CA ASP A 30 -18.22 -0.02 10.82
C ASP A 30 -19.05 -1.05 10.05
N PHE A 31 -19.03 -1.00 8.71
CA PHE A 31 -19.54 -2.07 7.85
C PHE A 31 -18.46 -3.13 7.59
N THR A 32 -18.93 -4.32 7.22
CA THR A 32 -18.08 -5.40 6.73
C THR A 32 -18.23 -5.54 5.21
N PRO A 33 -17.32 -6.27 4.54
CA PRO A 33 -17.51 -6.62 3.14
C PRO A 33 -18.86 -7.33 2.91
N MET A 34 -19.42 -7.15 1.72
CA MET A 34 -20.65 -7.80 1.29
C MET A 34 -20.49 -9.33 1.35
N SER A 35 -21.55 -10.03 1.76
CA SER A 35 -21.52 -11.50 1.80
C SER A 35 -21.26 -12.13 0.43
N SER A 36 -21.63 -11.43 -0.65
CA SER A 36 -21.41 -11.84 -2.05
C SER A 36 -19.95 -11.96 -2.44
N VAL A 37 -19.01 -11.34 -1.70
CA VAL A 37 -17.56 -11.52 -1.91
C VAL A 37 -17.18 -13.00 -1.91
N SER A 38 -17.82 -13.82 -1.07
CA SER A 38 -17.56 -15.26 -0.99
C SER A 38 -17.86 -16.02 -2.28
N ASN A 39 -18.66 -15.44 -3.19
CA ASN A 39 -19.01 -16.00 -4.49
C ASN A 39 -18.91 -14.91 -5.57
N TYR A 40 -17.68 -14.52 -5.89
CA TYR A 40 -17.37 -13.46 -6.83
C TYR A 40 -17.01 -14.02 -8.20
N LEU A 41 -17.73 -13.62 -9.26
CA LEU A 41 -17.51 -14.12 -10.64
C LEU A 41 -17.51 -15.66 -10.77
N GLY A 42 -18.24 -16.35 -9.88
CA GLY A 42 -18.27 -17.81 -9.82
C GLY A 42 -17.04 -18.46 -9.17
N ALA A 43 -16.17 -17.67 -8.55
CA ALA A 43 -15.08 -18.12 -7.69
C ALA A 43 -15.47 -18.09 -6.21
N THR A 44 -14.88 -18.98 -5.42
CA THR A 44 -15.06 -18.99 -3.96
C THR A 44 -13.94 -18.19 -3.30
N LEU A 45 -14.24 -17.01 -2.76
CA LEU A 45 -13.28 -16.21 -2.00
C LEU A 45 -13.45 -16.40 -0.48
N ASP A 46 -12.39 -16.13 0.27
CA ASP A 46 -12.38 -16.24 1.73
C ASP A 46 -12.89 -14.94 2.35
N TYR A 47 -14.11 -14.98 2.87
CA TYR A 47 -14.74 -13.84 3.53
C TYR A 47 -13.92 -13.32 4.72
N SER A 48 -13.27 -14.21 5.48
CA SER A 48 -12.47 -13.80 6.64
C SER A 48 -11.21 -13.05 6.22
N VAL A 49 -10.67 -13.38 5.05
CA VAL A 49 -9.58 -12.60 4.43
C VAL A 49 -10.12 -11.24 3.99
N ALA A 50 -11.28 -11.18 3.33
CA ALA A 50 -11.90 -9.91 2.94
C ALA A 50 -12.14 -8.99 4.15
N ASP A 51 -12.81 -9.49 5.20
CA ASP A 51 -13.13 -8.72 6.39
C ASP A 51 -11.87 -8.18 7.09
N ARG A 52 -10.84 -9.03 7.20
CA ARG A 52 -9.57 -8.63 7.80
C ARG A 52 -8.79 -7.64 6.93
N ILE A 53 -8.67 -7.89 5.63
CA ILE A 53 -7.78 -7.12 4.76
C ILE A 53 -8.41 -5.78 4.37
N CYS A 54 -9.71 -5.74 4.09
CA CYS A 54 -10.37 -4.53 3.61
C CYS A 54 -10.77 -3.58 4.76
N CYS A 55 -11.13 -4.11 5.94
CA CYS A 55 -11.71 -3.32 7.04
C CYS A 55 -10.94 -3.36 8.37
N HIS A 56 -9.88 -4.15 8.49
CA HIS A 56 -9.11 -4.27 9.74
C HIS A 56 -7.60 -4.30 9.49
N ASN A 57 -7.15 -3.62 8.44
CA ASN A 57 -5.77 -3.62 8.00
C ASN A 57 -5.43 -2.39 7.12
N HIS A 58 -4.28 -1.78 7.42
CA HIS A 58 -3.72 -0.66 6.66
C HIS A 58 -2.34 -0.96 6.05
N LYS A 59 -1.80 -2.17 6.21
CA LYS A 59 -0.38 -2.46 5.87
C LYS A 59 -0.15 -3.76 5.12
N PHE A 60 -0.95 -4.78 5.40
CA PHE A 60 -0.81 -6.09 4.79
C PHE A 60 -1.72 -6.22 3.57
N ALA A 61 -1.51 -7.27 2.80
CA ALA A 61 -2.33 -7.62 1.66
C ALA A 61 -2.83 -9.05 1.87
N GLU A 62 -3.80 -9.48 1.07
CA GLU A 62 -4.02 -10.91 0.84
C GLU A 62 -2.72 -11.56 0.33
N TYR A 63 -2.58 -12.87 0.48
CA TYR A 63 -1.30 -13.51 0.14
C TYR A 63 -1.00 -13.45 -1.36
N ARG A 64 0.28 -13.35 -1.71
CA ARG A 64 0.72 -13.28 -3.10
C ARG A 64 0.28 -14.51 -3.90
N GLY A 65 -0.43 -14.28 -5.01
CA GLY A 65 -0.89 -15.34 -5.90
C GLY A 65 -2.29 -15.85 -5.58
N TYR A 66 -3.00 -15.24 -4.62
CA TYR A 66 -4.40 -15.56 -4.32
C TYR A 66 -5.28 -15.57 -5.58
N LEU A 67 -5.11 -14.58 -6.46
CA LEU A 67 -5.82 -14.47 -7.75
C LEU A 67 -5.64 -15.69 -8.68
N ALA A 68 -4.57 -16.46 -8.50
CA ALA A 68 -4.20 -17.60 -9.34
C ALA A 68 -4.46 -18.95 -8.66
N ALA A 69 -4.95 -18.94 -7.41
CA ALA A 69 -5.34 -20.16 -6.72
C ALA A 69 -6.43 -20.89 -7.56
N PRO A 70 -6.41 -22.23 -7.65
CA PRO A 70 -7.33 -22.97 -8.53
C PRO A 70 -8.83 -22.69 -8.30
N GLU A 71 -9.21 -22.43 -7.06
CA GLU A 71 -10.58 -22.09 -6.64
C GLU A 71 -10.97 -20.64 -7.02
N VAL A 72 -9.97 -19.77 -7.18
CA VAL A 72 -10.14 -18.37 -7.57
C VAL A 72 -10.12 -18.23 -9.09
N ASP A 73 -9.03 -18.64 -9.73
CA ASP A 73 -8.78 -18.54 -11.18
C ASP A 73 -9.27 -17.20 -11.78
N PHE A 74 -8.85 -16.09 -11.18
CA PHE A 74 -9.42 -14.76 -11.42
C PHE A 74 -9.50 -14.43 -12.92
N PHE A 75 -8.41 -14.61 -13.65
CA PHE A 75 -8.37 -14.34 -15.09
C PHE A 75 -9.09 -15.37 -15.96
N GLY A 76 -9.39 -16.57 -15.43
CA GLY A 76 -10.28 -17.53 -16.08
C GLY A 76 -11.75 -17.18 -15.92
N ARG A 77 -12.10 -16.32 -14.94
CA ARG A 77 -13.48 -15.83 -14.73
C ARG A 77 -13.85 -14.60 -15.55
N LEU A 78 -12.86 -13.89 -16.10
CA LEU A 78 -13.07 -12.67 -16.87
C LEU A 78 -13.27 -12.97 -18.36
N ASP A 79 -14.09 -12.16 -19.02
CA ASP A 79 -14.19 -12.16 -20.48
C ASP A 79 -13.06 -11.30 -21.07
N PRO A 80 -12.13 -11.87 -21.85
CA PRO A 80 -11.00 -11.14 -22.40
C PRO A 80 -11.36 -10.16 -23.52
N SER A 81 -12.60 -10.17 -24.00
CA SER A 81 -13.07 -9.34 -25.12
C SER A 81 -13.72 -8.03 -24.70
N VAL A 82 -13.97 -7.83 -23.40
CA VAL A 82 -14.64 -6.65 -22.87
C VAL A 82 -13.90 -6.08 -21.66
N GLU A 83 -14.18 -4.81 -21.36
CA GLU A 83 -13.75 -4.21 -20.11
C GLU A 83 -14.66 -4.66 -18.97
N THR A 84 -14.06 -4.98 -17.83
CA THR A 84 -14.77 -5.32 -16.59
C THR A 84 -14.69 -4.15 -15.62
N VAL A 85 -15.83 -3.82 -14.99
CA VAL A 85 -15.88 -2.89 -13.87
C VAL A 85 -15.73 -3.67 -12.57
N PHE A 86 -14.78 -3.27 -11.74
CA PHE A 86 -14.52 -3.84 -10.42
C PHE A 86 -15.06 -2.89 -9.36
N TYR A 87 -15.69 -3.42 -8.31
CA TYR A 87 -16.41 -2.63 -7.32
C TYR A 87 -15.86 -2.86 -5.93
N ASP A 88 -15.88 -1.81 -5.11
CA ASP A 88 -15.56 -1.89 -3.69
C ASP A 88 -16.42 -2.96 -3.01
N SER A 89 -15.75 -3.88 -2.31
CA SER A 89 -16.42 -5.01 -1.65
C SER A 89 -17.27 -4.64 -0.44
N VAL A 90 -17.20 -3.40 0.03
CA VAL A 90 -17.94 -2.87 1.18
C VAL A 90 -19.07 -1.97 0.71
N CYS A 91 -18.79 -0.96 -0.12
CA CYS A 91 -19.79 0.06 -0.47
C CYS A 91 -20.27 0.01 -1.93
N GLY A 92 -19.74 -0.91 -2.75
CA GLY A 92 -20.23 -1.13 -4.11
C GLY A 92 -19.95 0.01 -5.09
N LEU A 93 -19.09 0.96 -4.73
CA LEU A 93 -18.63 1.98 -5.67
C LEU A 93 -17.71 1.35 -6.71
N PRO A 94 -17.80 1.76 -7.99
CA PRO A 94 -16.91 1.26 -9.02
C PRO A 94 -15.50 1.83 -8.80
N LEU A 95 -14.49 0.96 -8.75
CA LEU A 95 -13.09 1.32 -8.46
C LEU A 95 -12.20 1.29 -9.70
N PHE A 96 -12.38 0.29 -10.56
CA PHE A 96 -11.53 0.08 -11.72
C PHE A 96 -12.32 -0.36 -12.94
N ILE A 97 -11.83 -0.02 -14.13
CA ILE A 97 -12.28 -0.50 -15.44
C ILE A 97 -11.06 -1.07 -16.15
N ALA A 98 -11.01 -2.40 -16.33
CA ALA A 98 -9.86 -3.05 -16.95
C ALA A 98 -10.24 -4.20 -17.88
N PRO A 99 -9.43 -4.48 -18.91
CA PRO A 99 -8.21 -3.75 -19.29
C PRO A 99 -8.52 -2.45 -20.05
N ARG A 100 -7.84 -1.35 -19.72
CA ARG A 100 -7.99 -0.04 -20.42
C ARG A 100 -6.63 0.55 -20.75
N GLY A 101 -6.49 1.06 -21.97
CA GLY A 101 -5.19 1.57 -22.48
C GLY A 101 -4.14 0.47 -22.74
N ARG A 102 -4.51 -0.81 -22.61
CA ARG A 102 -3.66 -1.97 -22.88
C ARG A 102 -4.50 -3.20 -23.24
N THR A 103 -3.83 -4.30 -23.60
CA THR A 103 -4.51 -5.57 -23.89
C THR A 103 -4.87 -6.34 -22.61
N PHE A 104 -5.85 -7.24 -22.70
CA PHE A 104 -6.17 -8.17 -21.61
C PHE A 104 -4.97 -9.03 -21.20
N ASP A 105 -4.19 -9.51 -22.17
CA ASP A 105 -3.01 -10.33 -21.90
C ASP A 105 -1.93 -9.55 -21.15
N ASP A 106 -1.76 -8.24 -21.43
CA ASP A 106 -0.84 -7.40 -20.67
C ASP A 106 -1.30 -7.20 -19.22
N PHE A 107 -2.61 -6.97 -19.00
CA PHE A 107 -3.19 -6.90 -17.66
C PHE A 107 -2.99 -8.21 -16.87
N LYS A 108 -3.33 -9.34 -17.51
CA LYS A 108 -3.16 -10.67 -16.95
C LYS A 108 -1.71 -10.97 -16.59
N LYS A 109 -0.80 -10.76 -17.54
CA LYS A 109 0.63 -11.03 -17.38
C LYS A 109 1.24 -10.19 -16.27
N GLU A 110 0.92 -8.90 -16.20
CA GLU A 110 1.42 -8.04 -15.14
C GLU A 110 0.89 -8.45 -13.77
N SER A 111 -0.41 -8.71 -13.67
CA SER A 111 -1.05 -9.12 -12.41
C SER A 111 -0.50 -10.45 -11.89
N LEU A 112 -0.33 -11.45 -12.76
CA LEU A 112 0.27 -12.74 -12.39
C LEU A 112 1.74 -12.60 -11.99
N LYS A 113 2.50 -11.72 -12.66
CA LYS A 113 3.91 -11.46 -12.31
C LYS A 113 4.03 -10.89 -10.89
N HIS A 114 3.15 -9.96 -10.51
CA HIS A 114 3.21 -9.34 -9.19
C HIS A 114 2.49 -10.18 -8.13
N GLY A 115 1.46 -10.93 -8.50
CA GLY A 115 0.68 -11.82 -7.64
C GLY A 115 -0.61 -11.22 -7.10
N TRP A 116 -0.96 -10.01 -7.55
CA TRP A 116 -2.20 -9.29 -7.26
C TRP A 116 -2.70 -8.59 -8.53
N PRO A 117 -4.02 -8.41 -8.71
CA PRO A 117 -4.57 -7.49 -9.70
C PRO A 117 -3.77 -6.17 -9.72
N SER A 118 -3.18 -5.87 -10.87
CA SER A 118 -2.25 -4.75 -11.04
C SER A 118 -2.79 -3.79 -12.08
N PHE A 119 -3.34 -2.66 -11.64
CA PHE A 119 -3.99 -1.67 -12.49
C PHE A 119 -3.07 -0.51 -12.85
N ARG A 120 -3.39 0.17 -13.95
CA ARG A 120 -2.76 1.39 -14.43
C ARG A 120 -3.64 2.61 -14.18
N PRO A 121 -3.06 3.83 -14.20
CA PRO A 121 -3.76 5.11 -14.09
C PRO A 121 -5.04 5.17 -14.92
N GLU A 122 -5.01 4.74 -16.18
CA GLU A 122 -6.17 4.77 -17.10
C GLU A 122 -7.32 3.86 -16.67
N GLU A 123 -7.03 2.84 -15.86
CA GLU A 123 -7.99 1.83 -15.40
C GLU A 123 -8.64 2.21 -14.07
N MET A 124 -8.20 3.27 -13.39
CA MET A 124 -8.74 3.69 -12.10
C MET A 124 -9.90 4.65 -12.25
N ILE A 125 -10.96 4.45 -11.47
CA ILE A 125 -11.99 5.47 -11.26
C ILE A 125 -11.53 6.39 -10.12
N SER A 126 -10.77 7.42 -10.49
CA SER A 126 -9.99 8.27 -9.57
C SER A 126 -10.84 8.95 -8.50
N GLU A 127 -12.09 9.27 -8.83
CA GLU A 127 -13.09 9.90 -7.96
C GLU A 127 -13.45 9.05 -6.74
N ASN A 128 -13.26 7.72 -6.83
CA ASN A 128 -13.65 6.78 -5.78
C ASN A 128 -12.45 6.21 -5.02
N VAL A 129 -11.22 6.64 -5.32
CA VAL A 129 -9.98 6.09 -4.75
C VAL A 129 -9.12 7.18 -4.13
N ILE A 130 -8.69 6.93 -2.89
CA ILE A 130 -7.75 7.75 -2.13
C ILE A 130 -6.38 7.08 -2.18
N ILE A 131 -5.35 7.83 -2.58
CA ILE A 131 -3.95 7.39 -2.56
C ILE A 131 -3.21 8.22 -1.51
N HIS A 132 -2.67 7.54 -0.50
CA HIS A 132 -1.91 8.17 0.58
C HIS A 132 -0.45 8.41 0.16
N ASP A 133 0.24 9.29 0.91
CA ASP A 133 1.63 9.65 0.63
C ASP A 133 2.59 8.46 0.66
N ASP A 134 2.33 7.49 1.53
CA ASP A 134 3.09 6.23 1.67
C ASP A 134 2.75 5.20 0.59
N GLY A 135 1.83 5.52 -0.32
CA GLY A 135 1.36 4.65 -1.38
C GLY A 135 0.20 3.74 -0.96
N ARG A 136 -0.25 3.74 0.30
CA ARG A 136 -1.46 3.03 0.70
C ARG A 136 -2.65 3.52 -0.12
N MET A 137 -3.54 2.61 -0.50
CA MET A 137 -4.75 2.93 -1.24
C MET A 137 -5.99 2.52 -0.45
N GLU A 138 -6.98 3.40 -0.44
CA GLU A 138 -8.31 3.17 0.13
C GLU A 138 -9.36 3.62 -0.88
N SER A 139 -10.57 3.08 -0.80
CA SER A 139 -11.70 3.74 -1.44
C SER A 139 -12.12 4.96 -0.61
N VAL A 140 -12.95 5.82 -1.19
CA VAL A 140 -13.64 6.88 -0.44
C VAL A 140 -14.51 6.31 0.69
N CYS A 141 -14.88 5.02 0.62
CA CYS A 141 -15.59 4.29 1.67
C CYS A 141 -14.69 3.80 2.81
N LEU A 142 -13.41 4.22 2.84
CA LEU A 142 -12.40 3.83 3.82
C LEU A 142 -12.09 2.32 3.83
N SER A 143 -12.37 1.62 2.74
CA SER A 143 -11.96 0.24 2.55
C SER A 143 -10.53 0.21 2.05
N HIS A 144 -9.65 -0.55 2.69
CA HIS A 144 -8.30 -0.78 2.19
C HIS A 144 -8.37 -1.48 0.84
N LEU A 145 -7.59 -1.00 -0.14
CA LEU A 145 -7.55 -1.58 -1.48
C LEU A 145 -6.21 -2.22 -1.81
N GLY A 146 -5.12 -1.78 -1.17
CA GLY A 146 -3.76 -2.21 -1.48
C GLY A 146 -2.80 -1.03 -1.54
N HIS A 147 -1.86 -1.03 -2.50
CA HIS A 147 -0.80 -0.02 -2.59
C HIS A 147 -0.46 0.40 -4.03
N ASN A 148 -0.18 1.68 -4.22
CA ASN A 148 0.50 2.21 -5.39
C ASN A 148 2.01 1.95 -5.28
N LEU A 149 2.56 1.25 -6.27
CA LEU A 149 3.94 0.77 -6.29
C LEU A 149 4.63 1.18 -7.59
N PRO A 150 4.98 2.48 -7.73
CA PRO A 150 5.53 3.01 -8.96
C PRO A 150 6.91 2.44 -9.26
N THR A 151 7.14 2.12 -10.54
CA THR A 151 8.42 1.61 -11.05
C THR A 151 8.93 2.54 -12.13
N GLY A 152 10.11 3.14 -11.91
CA GLY A 152 10.65 4.15 -12.83
C GLY A 152 9.80 5.43 -12.92
N GLY A 153 8.97 5.69 -11.89
CA GLY A 153 8.05 6.82 -11.81
C GLY A 153 6.67 6.58 -12.45
N VAL A 154 6.46 5.43 -13.12
CA VAL A 154 5.15 5.05 -13.65
C VAL A 154 4.35 4.30 -12.58
N ASP A 155 3.14 4.77 -12.29
CA ASP A 155 2.29 4.22 -11.26
C ASP A 155 1.75 2.82 -11.62
N ARG A 156 1.57 2.00 -10.58
CA ARG A 156 1.02 0.64 -10.68
C ARG A 156 0.28 0.34 -9.38
N TYR A 157 -1.02 0.16 -9.48
CA TYR A 157 -1.88 -0.08 -8.33
C TYR A 157 -2.02 -1.57 -8.10
N CYS A 158 -1.41 -2.05 -7.03
CA CYS A 158 -1.42 -3.45 -6.63
C CYS A 158 -2.58 -3.63 -5.64
N ILE A 159 -3.64 -4.28 -6.08
CA ILE A 159 -4.94 -4.27 -5.40
C ILE A 159 -5.27 -5.66 -4.85
N ASP A 160 -5.76 -5.71 -3.62
CA ASP A 160 -6.32 -6.91 -3.00
C ASP A 160 -7.60 -7.32 -3.73
N LEU A 161 -7.62 -8.52 -4.32
CA LEU A 161 -8.76 -9.03 -5.07
C LEU A 161 -10.03 -9.02 -4.23
N VAL A 162 -9.94 -9.45 -2.96
CA VAL A 162 -11.08 -9.47 -2.03
C VAL A 162 -11.67 -8.08 -1.75
N CYS A 163 -10.92 -7.00 -1.95
CA CYS A 163 -11.38 -5.64 -1.68
C CYS A 163 -12.02 -4.95 -2.90
N MET A 164 -11.86 -5.54 -4.09
CA MET A 164 -12.55 -5.14 -5.32
C MET A 164 -13.56 -6.18 -5.83
N ALA A 165 -13.85 -7.18 -4.99
CA ALA A 165 -14.80 -8.27 -5.25
C ALA A 165 -16.24 -7.92 -4.85
N GLY A 166 -16.63 -6.64 -4.99
CA GLY A 166 -17.96 -6.15 -4.70
C GLY A 166 -18.92 -6.19 -5.89
N GLU A 167 -20.11 -5.64 -5.65
CA GLU A 167 -21.14 -5.42 -6.65
C GLU A 167 -21.88 -4.09 -6.36
N PRO A 168 -22.56 -3.48 -7.35
CA PRO A 168 -23.38 -2.31 -7.12
C PRO A 168 -24.41 -2.54 -6.01
N LEU A 169 -24.53 -1.59 -5.09
CA LEU A 169 -25.54 -1.66 -4.04
C LEU A 169 -26.96 -1.63 -4.63
N SER A 170 -27.83 -2.45 -4.07
CA SER A 170 -29.27 -2.34 -4.31
C SER A 170 -29.83 -1.11 -3.59
N ALA A 171 -30.96 -0.57 -4.08
CA ALA A 171 -31.59 0.62 -3.49
C ALA A 171 -32.01 0.44 -2.02
N GLY A 172 -32.17 -0.81 -1.55
CA GLY A 172 -32.55 -1.13 -0.18
C GLY A 172 -31.38 -1.50 0.74
N ASP A 173 -30.14 -1.47 0.25
CA ASP A 173 -28.97 -1.85 1.05
C ASP A 173 -28.68 -0.79 2.13
N GLU A 174 -28.40 -1.23 3.36
CA GLU A 174 -28.05 -0.36 4.48
C GLU A 174 -26.73 0.39 4.26
N ARG A 175 -25.82 -0.17 3.44
CA ARG A 175 -24.55 0.46 3.05
C ARG A 175 -24.74 1.75 2.28
N ASN A 176 -25.92 2.01 1.72
CA ASN A 176 -26.23 3.30 1.11
C ASN A 176 -26.09 4.47 2.09
N GLN A 177 -26.13 4.22 3.40
CA GLN A 177 -25.84 5.23 4.42
C GLN A 177 -24.38 5.73 4.33
N ILE A 178 -23.42 4.90 3.92
CA ILE A 178 -22.03 5.31 3.66
C ILE A 178 -22.02 6.45 2.65
N LEU A 179 -22.75 6.30 1.54
CA LEU A 179 -22.82 7.30 0.47
C LEU A 179 -23.46 8.62 0.94
N GLN A 180 -24.36 8.56 1.92
CA GLN A 180 -24.93 9.76 2.52
C GLN A 180 -23.92 10.51 3.39
N TYR A 181 -23.03 9.81 4.12
CA TYR A 181 -21.98 10.49 4.86
C TYR A 181 -20.97 11.19 3.95
N MET A 182 -20.82 10.71 2.71
CA MET A 182 -19.91 11.27 1.71
C MET A 182 -20.50 12.41 0.87
N HIS A 183 -21.63 13.01 1.28
CA HIS A 183 -22.40 14.06 0.57
C HIS A 183 -21.63 15.34 0.16
N GLN A 184 -20.29 15.39 0.26
CA GLN A 184 -19.46 16.53 -0.11
C GLN A 184 -18.29 16.22 -1.06
N GLU A 185 -18.04 14.95 -1.40
CA GLU A 185 -16.97 14.58 -2.34
C GLU A 185 -17.55 14.16 -3.70
N GLN A 186 -16.83 14.51 -4.78
CA GLN A 186 -17.20 14.20 -6.15
C GLN A 186 -16.97 12.70 -6.40
N ILE A 187 -17.88 11.86 -5.91
CA ILE A 187 -17.89 10.40 -6.14
C ILE A 187 -18.63 10.07 -7.45
N ILE A 188 -18.33 8.91 -8.04
CA ILE A 188 -19.07 8.37 -9.19
C ILE A 188 -19.70 7.04 -8.77
N ASN A 189 -21.01 7.01 -8.58
CA ASN A 189 -21.69 5.76 -8.24
C ASN A 189 -21.88 4.85 -9.47
N ALA A 190 -22.30 3.61 -9.23
CA ALA A 190 -22.46 2.61 -10.30
C ALA A 190 -23.53 2.99 -11.35
N THR A 191 -24.56 3.77 -10.99
CA THR A 191 -25.62 4.17 -11.93
C THR A 191 -25.24 5.40 -12.75
N GLU A 192 -24.31 6.22 -12.26
CA GLU A 192 -23.78 7.41 -12.93
C GLU A 192 -22.58 7.11 -13.83
N LEU A 193 -21.85 6.00 -13.58
CA LEU A 193 -20.69 5.63 -14.37
C LEU A 193 -21.07 5.29 -15.82
N ASN A 194 -20.67 6.15 -16.74
CA ASN A 194 -20.64 5.82 -18.16
C ASN A 194 -19.25 5.30 -18.55
N THR A 195 -19.09 3.98 -18.61
CA THR A 195 -17.82 3.33 -18.92
C THR A 195 -17.24 3.77 -20.27
N THR A 196 -18.08 4.00 -21.28
CA THR A 196 -17.63 4.34 -22.64
C THR A 196 -17.01 5.73 -22.77
N SER A 197 -17.44 6.68 -21.92
CA SER A 197 -16.93 8.05 -21.94
C SER A 197 -16.01 8.39 -20.77
N TYR A 198 -15.97 7.55 -19.74
CA TYR A 198 -15.14 7.79 -18.56
C TYR A 198 -13.65 7.80 -18.93
N THR A 199 -12.93 8.80 -18.45
CA THR A 199 -11.48 8.92 -18.55
C THR A 199 -10.94 9.24 -17.17
N SER A 200 -10.00 8.43 -16.67
CA SER A 200 -9.40 8.65 -15.36
C SER A 200 -8.65 9.97 -15.28
N SER A 201 -8.71 10.62 -14.13
CA SER A 201 -7.88 11.79 -13.81
C SER A 201 -6.58 11.42 -13.07
N ALA A 202 -6.35 10.13 -12.80
CA ALA A 202 -5.16 9.68 -12.07
C ALA A 202 -3.87 10.04 -12.82
N GLU A 203 -2.86 10.51 -12.08
CA GLU A 203 -1.55 10.84 -12.65
C GLU A 203 -0.89 9.58 -13.24
N GLN A 204 -0.40 9.68 -14.48
CA GLN A 204 0.32 8.57 -15.13
C GLN A 204 1.74 8.37 -14.57
N TYR A 205 2.31 9.47 -14.08
CA TYR A 205 3.67 9.56 -13.61
C TYR A 205 3.72 10.42 -12.34
N SER A 206 3.56 9.80 -11.18
CA SER A 206 3.75 10.49 -9.90
C SER A 206 5.20 10.90 -9.64
N GLY A 207 6.17 10.34 -10.40
CA GLY A 207 7.60 10.53 -10.18
C GLY A 207 8.12 9.92 -8.88
N LYS A 208 7.24 9.28 -8.10
CA LYS A 208 7.60 8.54 -6.90
C LYS A 208 8.37 7.29 -7.32
N THR A 209 9.43 6.96 -6.59
CA THR A 209 10.14 5.68 -6.73
C THR A 209 9.91 4.87 -5.48
N SER A 210 9.87 3.54 -5.59
CA SER A 210 9.73 2.71 -4.39
C SER A 210 10.84 3.00 -3.39
N ASN A 211 10.50 3.02 -2.10
CA ASN A 211 11.43 3.34 -1.00
C ASN A 211 12.73 2.52 -1.04
N ALA A 212 12.67 1.27 -1.53
CA ALA A 212 13.84 0.41 -1.69
C ALA A 212 14.89 1.00 -2.65
N THR A 213 14.45 1.58 -3.78
CA THR A 213 15.36 2.21 -4.75
C THR A 213 15.92 3.53 -4.20
N ALA A 214 15.10 4.32 -3.51
CA ALA A 214 15.55 5.54 -2.84
C ALA A 214 16.60 5.26 -1.75
N ILE A 215 16.43 4.17 -0.99
CA ILE A 215 17.41 3.70 0.01
C ILE A 215 18.72 3.30 -0.66
N ILE A 216 18.68 2.52 -1.75
CA ILE A 216 19.89 2.09 -2.48
C ILE A 216 20.67 3.31 -3.00
N ILE A 217 19.99 4.28 -3.60
CA ILE A 217 20.62 5.52 -4.09
C ILE A 217 21.24 6.29 -2.93
N SER A 218 20.51 6.44 -1.82
CA SER A 218 21.01 7.15 -0.63
C SER A 218 22.25 6.48 -0.04
N VAL A 219 22.26 5.15 0.08
CA VAL A 219 23.42 4.38 0.55
C VAL A 219 24.62 4.54 -0.40
N ALA A 220 24.38 4.51 -1.72
CA ALA A 220 25.43 4.70 -2.71
C ALA A 220 26.06 6.11 -2.64
N VAL A 221 25.23 7.15 -2.50
CA VAL A 221 25.69 8.54 -2.38
C VAL A 221 26.46 8.76 -1.08
N VAL A 222 25.96 8.26 0.05
CA VAL A 222 26.66 8.35 1.34
C VAL A 222 27.96 7.56 1.31
N GLY A 223 27.96 6.35 0.75
CA GLY A 223 29.16 5.53 0.58
C GLY A 223 30.22 6.23 -0.27
N LEU A 224 29.83 6.82 -1.40
CA LEU A 224 30.72 7.59 -2.27
C LEU A 224 31.28 8.81 -1.53
N PHE A 225 30.45 9.53 -0.77
CA PHE A 225 30.87 10.67 0.03
C PHE A 225 31.92 10.27 1.09
N LEU A 226 31.71 9.14 1.79
CA LEU A 226 32.67 8.63 2.77
C LEU A 226 34.01 8.25 2.12
N VAL A 227 33.99 7.66 0.93
CA VAL A 227 35.21 7.34 0.17
C VAL A 227 35.96 8.62 -0.23
N VAL A 228 35.26 9.64 -0.72
CA VAL A 228 35.86 10.93 -1.07
C VAL A 228 36.45 11.61 0.17
N VAL A 229 35.74 11.62 1.29
CA VAL A 229 36.25 12.16 2.57
C VAL A 229 37.48 11.39 3.04
N ALA A 230 37.47 10.06 2.98
CA ALA A 230 38.62 9.25 3.34
C ALA A 230 39.83 9.55 2.45
N PHE A 231 39.62 9.69 1.14
CA PHE A 231 40.67 10.05 0.18
C PHE A 231 41.28 11.42 0.51
N VAL A 232 40.45 12.45 0.72
CA VAL A 232 40.89 13.81 1.09
C VAL A 232 41.59 13.85 2.47
N CYS A 233 41.15 13.03 3.42
CA CYS A 233 41.80 12.91 4.73
C CYS A 233 43.13 12.15 4.66
N CYS A 234 43.24 11.13 3.82
CA CYS A 234 44.47 10.35 3.60
C CYS A 234 45.51 11.12 2.78
N GLU A 235 45.10 12.10 1.97
CA GLU A 235 46.01 13.00 1.26
C GLU A 235 46.65 14.07 2.15
N LYS A 236 46.24 14.22 3.43
CA LYS A 236 46.95 15.11 4.36
C LYS A 236 48.29 14.47 4.78
N PRO A 237 49.45 15.00 4.35
CA PRO A 237 50.73 14.44 4.70
C PRO A 237 51.13 14.95 6.09
N GLY A 238 51.11 14.08 7.10
CA GLY A 238 51.76 14.41 8.36
C GLY A 238 51.19 13.76 9.60
N TRP A 239 51.22 12.42 9.69
CA TRP A 239 51.24 11.77 11.00
C TRP A 239 52.46 10.84 11.07
N LYS A 240 53.52 11.32 11.72
CA LYS A 240 54.73 10.55 12.03
C LYS A 240 54.33 9.30 12.83
N ARG A 241 54.61 8.12 12.28
CA ARG A 241 54.65 6.87 13.04
C ARG A 241 55.81 6.93 14.04
N LYS A 242 55.50 6.97 15.32
CA LYS A 242 56.48 6.71 16.39
C LYS A 242 56.53 5.18 16.55
N GLY A 243 57.60 4.59 16.04
CA GLY A 243 57.96 3.21 16.36
C GLY A 243 58.51 3.15 17.78
N ASP A 244 58.27 2.01 18.43
CA ASP A 244 58.98 1.39 19.55
C ASP A 244 58.27 0.02 19.72
N GLU A 245 58.83 -1.11 20.08
CA GLU A 245 60.18 -1.68 20.11
C GLU A 245 59.90 -3.17 20.36
N ILE A 246 60.67 -4.04 19.70
CA ILE A 246 60.49 -5.49 19.74
C ILE A 246 60.99 -6.02 21.10
N GLN A 247 60.16 -6.78 21.83
CA GLN A 247 60.63 -7.67 22.90
C GLN A 247 60.38 -9.12 22.46
N VAL A 248 61.49 -9.78 22.12
CA VAL A 248 61.60 -11.22 21.86
C VAL A 248 61.46 -11.96 23.19
N GLY A 249 60.46 -12.84 23.28
CA GLY A 249 60.29 -13.80 24.37
C GLY A 249 60.00 -15.18 23.78
N SER A 250 61.04 -16.00 23.67
CA SER A 250 61.00 -17.40 23.25
C SER A 250 60.57 -18.32 24.39
N SER A 251 59.64 -19.24 24.15
CA SER A 251 59.56 -20.55 24.82
C SER A 251 58.54 -21.46 24.14
N GLU A 252 59.03 -22.24 23.19
CA GLU A 252 58.76 -23.66 22.90
C GLU A 252 57.47 -24.38 23.39
N THR A 253 56.80 -24.98 22.39
CA THR A 253 56.39 -26.41 22.30
C THR A 253 55.09 -26.88 22.97
N SER A 254 54.09 -27.23 22.15
CA SER A 254 53.61 -28.62 21.95
C SER A 254 52.18 -28.67 21.36
N THR A 255 52.07 -29.25 20.16
CA THR A 255 51.13 -30.32 19.77
C THR A 255 49.76 -30.41 20.45
N SER A 256 48.68 -30.24 19.68
CA SER A 256 47.76 -31.34 19.34
C SER A 256 46.63 -30.87 18.42
N ILE A 257 46.44 -31.66 17.38
CA ILE A 257 45.33 -31.66 16.42
C ILE A 257 44.03 -32.00 17.16
N HIS A 258 42.95 -31.29 16.87
CA HIS A 258 41.61 -31.87 16.93
C HIS A 258 40.73 -31.20 15.87
N GLU A 259 40.36 -32.00 14.88
CA GLU A 259 39.17 -31.84 14.06
C GLU A 259 37.94 -31.89 14.96
N ASP A 260 36.94 -31.07 14.66
CA ASP A 260 35.52 -31.40 14.85
C ASP A 260 34.69 -30.58 13.85
N ASP A 261 34.21 -31.32 12.85
CA ASP A 261 33.08 -31.05 11.96
C ASP A 261 31.83 -30.70 12.80
N GLU A 262 31.10 -29.65 12.44
CA GLU A 262 29.91 -29.67 11.57
C GLU A 262 28.61 -30.00 12.33
N GLU A 263 27.57 -29.27 11.91
CA GLU A 263 26.17 -29.38 12.26
C GLU A 263 25.73 -28.97 13.67
N ASN A 264 25.14 -27.77 13.74
CA ASN A 264 23.96 -27.62 14.57
C ASN A 264 22.88 -26.82 13.84
N GLU A 265 21.68 -27.37 13.96
CA GLU A 265 20.37 -26.93 13.50
C GLU A 265 20.11 -25.43 13.72
N ILE A 266 19.11 -24.87 13.03
CA ILE A 266 17.92 -24.26 13.65
C ILE A 266 17.02 -23.68 12.55
N TYR A 267 15.82 -24.27 12.48
CA TYR A 267 14.49 -23.71 12.18
C TYR A 267 14.29 -22.74 11.02
#